data_AF-X0YDH4-F1
#
_entry.id   AF-X0YDH4-F1
#
_cell.length_a   1.000
_cell.length_b   1.000
_cell.length_c   1.000
_cell.angle_alpha   90.00
_cell.angle_beta   90.00
_cell.angle_gamma   90.00
#
_symmetry.space_group_name_H-M   'P 1'
#
loop_
_entity.id
_entity.type
_entity.pdbx_description
1 polymer ?
#
loop_
_entity_poly.entity_id
_entity_poly.type
_entity_poly.pdbx_seq_one_letter_code
_entity_poly.pdbx_strand_id
1 'polypeptide(L)'
;QMAETLHFTTFGQDRLYPAFNALALELASRGEDTTDTEETKEGERFQLHVANTLWGQDGYGFLPDFLDVLAANYGAGVQTANFIDAPEQTRMMINRWTSDETDGKIEDLLPPGSITPLTRLVLTNAVYFNATWKHRFDEGFTHDCPFTLLDGSQITVSMMKQIKRFRHVEEEGRYKAVELPYVGDELSMVILLPAADQFEKFSRELNAEQVRDILNNMVD
;
A
#
# COMPACT_ATOMS: atom_id res chain seq x y z
N GLN A 1 -15.03 9.48 9.86
CA GLN A 1 -13.60 9.80 9.61
C GLN A 1 -12.94 8.77 8.70
N MET A 2 -12.37 7.62 9.13
CA MET A 2 -11.69 6.70 8.18
C MET A 2 -12.56 6.23 7.00
N ALA A 3 -13.82 5.87 7.24
CA ALA A 3 -14.76 5.50 6.18
C ALA A 3 -15.03 6.64 5.18
N GLU A 4 -15.00 7.89 5.64
CA GLU A 4 -15.19 9.06 4.77
C GLU A 4 -13.91 9.38 4.00
N THR A 5 -12.75 9.33 4.67
CA THR A 5 -11.43 9.55 4.07
C THR A 5 -11.12 8.52 2.98
N LEU A 6 -11.53 7.27 3.17
CA LEU A 6 -11.35 6.18 2.21
C LEU A 6 -12.57 5.98 1.30
N HIS A 7 -13.55 6.89 1.34
CA HIS A 7 -14.78 6.87 0.53
C HIS A 7 -15.62 5.58 0.65
N PHE A 8 -15.51 4.83 1.75
CA PHE A 8 -16.38 3.72 2.11
C PHE A 8 -17.70 4.19 2.76
N THR A 9 -18.33 5.22 2.20
CA THR A 9 -19.56 5.81 2.74
C THR A 9 -20.81 5.01 2.39
N THR A 10 -20.72 4.07 1.45
CA THR A 10 -21.84 3.26 0.95
C THR A 10 -22.14 2.02 1.80
N PHE A 11 -21.25 1.66 2.73
CA PHE A 11 -21.41 0.50 3.61
C PHE A 11 -21.81 0.95 5.02
N GLY A 12 -22.82 0.29 5.61
CA GLY A 12 -23.07 0.41 7.05
C GLY A 12 -21.90 -0.15 7.85
N GLN A 13 -21.66 0.38 9.07
CA GLN A 13 -20.56 -0.04 9.93
C GLN A 13 -20.51 -1.57 10.15
N ASP A 14 -21.68 -2.22 10.23
CA ASP A 14 -21.84 -3.67 10.38
C ASP A 14 -21.19 -4.51 9.27
N ARG A 15 -21.00 -3.93 8.07
CA ARG A 15 -20.32 -4.59 6.95
C ARG A 15 -18.90 -4.08 6.75
N LEU A 16 -18.63 -2.85 7.15
CA LEU A 16 -17.34 -2.21 6.94
C LEU A 16 -16.24 -2.88 7.76
N TYR A 17 -16.46 -3.08 9.05
CA TYR A 17 -15.43 -3.64 9.94
C TYR A 17 -15.07 -5.10 9.57
N PRO A 18 -16.04 -6.00 9.32
CA PRO A 18 -15.72 -7.34 8.86
C PRO A 18 -15.04 -7.38 7.50
N ALA A 19 -15.38 -6.46 6.58
CA ALA A 19 -14.73 -6.39 5.27
C ALA A 19 -13.25 -5.98 5.38
N PHE A 20 -12.93 -5.01 6.24
CA PHE A 20 -11.54 -4.66 6.53
C PHE A 20 -10.78 -5.80 7.19
N ASN A 21 -11.41 -6.51 8.13
CA ASN A 21 -10.80 -7.69 8.75
C ASN A 21 -10.47 -8.75 7.71
N ALA A 22 -11.44 -9.09 6.85
CA ALA A 22 -11.26 -10.09 5.80
C ALA A 22 -10.14 -9.68 4.83
N LEU A 23 -10.08 -8.41 4.44
CA LEU A 23 -9.00 -7.88 3.62
C LEU A 23 -7.63 -7.96 4.32
N ALA A 24 -7.56 -7.59 5.61
CA ALA A 24 -6.32 -7.65 6.37
C ALA A 24 -5.82 -9.10 6.51
N LEU A 25 -6.70 -10.06 6.78
CA LEU A 25 -6.38 -11.48 6.85
C LEU A 25 -5.90 -12.03 5.50
N GLU A 26 -6.55 -11.63 4.40
CA GLU A 26 -6.16 -12.04 3.05
C GLU A 26 -4.80 -11.46 2.63
N LEU A 27 -4.48 -10.23 3.07
CA LEU A 27 -3.16 -9.65 2.80
C LEU A 27 -2.08 -10.29 3.69
N ALA A 28 -2.41 -10.62 4.95
CA ALA A 28 -1.50 -11.29 5.87
C ALA A 28 -1.16 -12.72 5.41
N SER A 29 -2.15 -13.50 4.96
CA SER A 29 -1.93 -14.87 4.48
C SER A 29 -0.98 -14.93 3.30
N ARG A 30 -1.06 -13.96 2.38
CA ARG A 30 -0.13 -13.84 1.24
C ARG A 30 1.31 -13.56 1.67
N GLY A 31 1.50 -12.86 2.79
CA GLY A 31 2.83 -12.56 3.34
C GLY A 31 3.51 -13.75 4.04
N GLU A 32 2.74 -14.73 4.54
CA GLU A 32 3.26 -15.86 5.32
C GLU A 32 3.92 -16.95 4.45
N ASP A 33 3.47 -17.14 3.21
CA ASP A 33 3.84 -18.27 2.33
C ASP A 33 5.26 -18.20 1.72
N THR A 34 6.14 -17.30 2.20
CA THR A 34 7.48 -17.08 1.61
C THR A 34 8.64 -17.15 2.58
N THR A 35 8.39 -17.54 3.84
CA THR A 35 9.46 -17.75 4.81
C THR A 35 10.13 -19.13 4.64
N ASP A 36 11.39 -19.08 4.19
CA ASP A 36 12.46 -20.02 4.55
C ASP A 36 12.27 -21.51 4.22
N THR A 37 12.07 -21.86 2.94
CA THR A 37 12.78 -23.04 2.44
C THR A 37 14.15 -22.58 1.95
N GLU A 38 15.23 -23.14 2.50
CA GLU A 38 16.65 -22.87 2.21
C GLU A 38 17.06 -23.03 0.72
N GLU A 39 16.10 -23.14 -0.20
CA GLU A 39 16.26 -23.24 -1.65
C GLU A 39 15.48 -22.19 -2.47
N THR A 40 14.99 -21.09 -1.87
CA THR A 40 14.56 -19.95 -2.69
C THR A 40 15.80 -19.34 -3.34
N LYS A 41 16.07 -19.77 -4.58
CA LYS A 41 17.05 -19.14 -5.48
C LYS A 41 16.90 -17.64 -5.33
N GLU A 42 18.01 -16.90 -5.29
CA GLU A 42 18.09 -15.43 -5.11
C GLU A 42 17.17 -14.61 -6.05
N GLY A 43 16.47 -15.26 -6.98
CA GLY A 43 15.56 -14.69 -7.94
C GLY A 43 14.04 -14.78 -7.68
N GLU A 44 13.55 -15.37 -6.59
CA GLU A 44 12.08 -15.51 -6.39
C GLU A 44 11.66 -14.94 -5.03
N ARG A 45 11.92 -13.64 -4.83
CA ARG A 45 11.50 -12.92 -3.62
C ARG A 45 10.09 -12.39 -3.80
N PHE A 46 9.24 -12.68 -2.83
CA PHE A 46 7.96 -12.04 -2.60
C PHE A 46 7.86 -11.80 -1.09
N GLN A 47 7.61 -10.56 -0.69
CA GLN A 47 7.45 -10.14 0.69
C GLN A 47 6.34 -9.11 0.72
N LEU A 48 5.34 -9.37 1.55
CA LEU A 48 4.24 -8.45 1.82
C LEU A 48 4.09 -8.36 3.34
N HIS A 49 4.40 -7.19 3.90
CA HIS A 49 4.16 -6.90 5.30
C HIS A 49 3.12 -5.79 5.39
N VAL A 50 2.01 -6.08 6.07
CA VAL A 50 0.95 -5.12 6.36
C VAL A 50 0.85 -4.98 7.87
N ALA A 51 1.31 -3.85 8.38
CA ALA A 51 1.39 -3.58 9.80
C ALA A 51 0.42 -2.45 10.18
N ASN A 52 -0.52 -2.76 11.06
CA ASN A 52 -1.50 -1.82 11.60
C ASN A 52 -1.39 -1.80 13.12
N THR A 53 -1.15 -0.63 13.70
CA THR A 53 -1.05 -0.49 15.15
C THR A 53 -1.74 0.77 15.64
N LEU A 54 -2.46 0.63 16.75
CA LEU A 54 -2.99 1.75 17.51
C LEU A 54 -2.15 1.96 18.76
N TRP A 55 -1.75 3.20 19.00
CA TRP A 55 -0.94 3.61 20.14
C TRP A 55 -1.78 4.52 21.03
N GLY A 56 -2.20 4.02 22.18
CA GLY A 56 -3.03 4.74 23.14
C GLY A 56 -2.23 5.31 24.30
N GLN A 57 -2.58 6.51 24.75
CA GLN A 57 -1.95 7.13 25.92
C GLN A 57 -2.11 6.25 27.16
N ASP A 58 -1.01 6.01 27.87
CA ASP A 58 -1.01 5.35 29.17
C ASP A 58 -1.89 6.10 30.18
N GLY A 59 -2.69 5.33 30.94
CA GLY A 59 -3.68 5.85 31.88
C GLY A 59 -4.91 6.51 31.25
N TYR A 60 -5.04 6.54 29.92
CA TYR A 60 -6.24 7.05 29.26
C TYR A 60 -7.35 5.99 29.18
N GLY A 61 -8.53 6.33 29.69
CA GLY A 61 -9.70 5.44 29.66
C GLY A 61 -10.38 5.46 28.29
N PHE A 62 -10.09 4.47 27.44
CA PHE A 62 -10.86 4.24 26.22
C PHE A 62 -12.21 3.58 26.53
N LEU A 63 -13.20 3.81 25.67
CA LEU A 63 -14.51 3.16 25.79
C LEU A 63 -14.35 1.64 25.58
N PRO A 64 -14.94 0.78 26.44
CA PRO A 64 -14.88 -0.67 26.27
C PRO A 64 -15.38 -1.11 24.88
N ASP A 65 -16.54 -0.60 24.45
CA ASP A 65 -17.11 -0.92 23.13
C ASP A 65 -16.15 -0.58 21.97
N PHE A 66 -15.33 0.46 22.11
CA PHE A 66 -14.33 0.83 21.10
C PHE A 66 -13.19 -0.20 21.06
N LEU A 67 -12.70 -0.64 22.22
CA LEU A 67 -11.66 -1.66 22.32
C LEU A 67 -12.16 -3.02 21.80
N ASP A 68 -13.42 -3.36 22.07
CA ASP A 68 -14.06 -4.59 21.59
C ASP A 68 -14.14 -4.62 20.05
N VAL A 69 -14.51 -3.50 19.42
CA VAL A 69 -14.54 -3.39 17.95
C VAL A 69 -13.14 -3.56 17.35
N LEU A 70 -12.10 -2.96 17.96
CA LEU A 70 -10.72 -3.09 17.50
C LEU A 70 -10.22 -4.53 17.59
N ALA A 71 -10.42 -5.17 18.75
CA ALA A 71 -10.01 -6.54 18.99
C ALA A 71 -10.71 -7.52 18.02
N ALA A 72 -12.00 -7.29 17.74
CA ALA A 72 -12.78 -8.19 16.89
C ALA A 72 -12.49 -8.04 15.38
N ASN A 73 -12.13 -6.86 14.90
CA ASN A 73 -12.13 -6.56 13.45
C ASN A 73 -10.79 -6.11 12.87
N TYR A 74 -9.83 -5.70 13.69
CA TYR A 74 -8.61 -5.09 13.17
C TYR A 74 -7.35 -5.84 13.57
N GLY A 75 -7.46 -6.89 14.40
CA GLY A 75 -6.32 -7.67 14.91
C GLY A 75 -5.32 -6.86 15.77
N ALA A 76 -5.49 -5.54 15.83
CA ALA A 76 -4.67 -4.60 16.53
C ALA A 76 -5.22 -4.43 17.95
N GLY A 77 -4.49 -4.96 18.92
CA GLY A 77 -4.58 -4.45 20.28
C GLY A 77 -4.13 -2.98 20.32
N VAL A 78 -4.66 -2.21 21.26
CA VAL A 78 -4.11 -0.87 21.53
C VAL A 78 -2.80 -1.05 22.31
N GLN A 79 -1.68 -0.71 21.68
CA GLN A 79 -0.39 -0.61 22.35
C GLN A 79 -0.36 0.61 23.26
N THR A 80 0.21 0.47 24.44
CA THR A 80 0.33 1.57 25.40
C THR A 80 1.54 2.44 25.05
N ALA A 81 1.35 3.76 25.06
CA ALA A 81 2.34 4.75 24.70
C ALA A 81 2.29 5.93 25.70
N ASN A 82 3.43 6.56 26.02
CA ASN A 82 3.46 7.71 26.94
C ASN A 82 3.70 9.03 26.19
N PHE A 83 2.64 9.56 25.61
CA PHE A 83 2.63 10.88 24.96
C PHE A 83 2.71 12.04 25.96
N ILE A 84 2.20 11.89 27.18
CA ILE A 84 2.15 12.98 28.17
C ILE A 84 3.55 13.31 28.70
N ASP A 85 4.25 12.32 29.25
CA ASP A 85 5.55 12.56 29.90
C ASP A 85 6.72 12.38 28.93
N ALA A 86 6.55 11.58 27.86
CA ALA A 86 7.63 11.20 26.96
C ALA A 86 7.22 11.26 25.45
N PRO A 87 6.69 12.41 24.96
CA PRO A 87 6.18 12.52 23.59
C PRO A 87 7.23 12.22 22.51
N GLU A 88 8.43 12.80 22.62
CA GLU A 88 9.49 12.60 21.61
C GLU A 88 10.07 11.17 21.65
N GLN A 89 10.23 10.59 22.83
CA GLN A 89 10.66 9.19 22.95
C GLN A 89 9.63 8.25 22.33
N THR A 90 8.35 8.51 22.59
CA THR A 90 7.24 7.74 22.02
C THR A 90 7.21 7.89 20.50
N ARG A 91 7.42 9.10 19.96
CA ARG A 91 7.53 9.34 18.51
C ARG A 91 8.64 8.50 17.89
N MET A 92 9.83 8.49 18.49
CA MET A 92 10.96 7.70 18.01
C MET A 92 10.69 6.19 18.07
N MET A 93 10.02 5.71 19.11
CA MET A 93 9.60 4.31 19.22
C MET A 93 8.65 3.91 18.10
N ILE A 94 7.64 4.74 17.79
CA ILE A 94 6.68 4.48 16.71
C ILE A 94 7.36 4.49 15.34
N ASN A 95 8.27 5.44 15.10
CA ASN A 95 9.07 5.50 13.87
C ASN A 95 9.96 4.25 13.73
N ARG A 96 10.63 3.83 14.80
CA ARG A 96 11.45 2.62 14.80
C ARG A 96 10.63 1.37 14.50
N TRP A 97 9.48 1.21 15.16
CA TRP A 97 8.57 0.10 14.86
C TRP A 97 8.16 0.12 13.39
N THR A 98 7.78 1.28 12.85
CA THR A 98 7.41 1.43 11.43
C THR A 98 8.56 1.06 10.49
N SER A 99 9.78 1.47 10.83
CA SER A 99 11.00 1.14 10.09
C SER A 99 11.23 -0.37 10.07
N ASP A 100 11.10 -1.03 11.22
CA ASP A 100 11.30 -2.47 11.35
C ASP A 100 10.24 -3.25 10.52
N GLU A 101 8.97 -2.84 10.56
CA GLU A 101 7.87 -3.42 9.76
C GLU A 101 8.00 -3.16 8.26
N THR A 102 8.89 -2.24 7.84
CA THR A 102 9.06 -1.84 6.44
C THR A 102 10.44 -2.10 5.90
N ASP A 103 11.21 -2.98 6.54
CA ASP A 103 12.59 -3.33 6.12
C ASP A 103 13.47 -2.08 5.91
N GLY A 104 13.31 -1.11 6.81
CA GLY A 104 14.03 0.17 6.80
C GLY A 104 13.63 1.14 5.69
N LYS A 105 12.50 0.93 4.98
CA LYS A 105 12.08 1.84 3.91
C LYS A 105 11.34 3.08 4.42
N ILE A 106 10.66 2.98 5.56
CA ILE A 106 9.93 4.10 6.17
C ILE A 106 10.51 4.36 7.57
N GLU A 107 11.56 5.17 7.63
CA GLU A 107 12.26 5.47 8.89
C GLU A 107 11.57 6.59 9.69
N ASP A 108 11.01 7.60 9.00
CA ASP A 108 10.45 8.80 9.63
C ASP A 108 8.98 9.03 9.27
N LEU A 109 8.11 8.12 9.72
CA LEU A 109 6.66 8.25 9.53
C LEU A 109 6.10 9.51 10.22
N LEU A 110 6.50 9.74 11.47
CA LEU A 110 6.05 10.85 12.30
C LEU A 110 7.15 11.92 12.41
N PRO A 111 6.94 13.13 11.85
CA PRO A 111 7.92 14.20 11.91
C PRO A 111 8.04 14.76 13.32
N PRO A 112 9.18 15.41 13.68
CA PRO A 112 9.34 16.08 14.97
C PRO A 112 8.18 17.04 15.29
N GLY A 113 7.72 17.03 16.55
CA GLY A 113 6.60 17.87 16.99
C GLY A 113 5.19 17.41 16.56
N SER A 114 5.06 16.30 15.81
CA SER A 114 3.74 15.72 15.48
C SER A 114 3.05 15.05 16.67
N ILE A 115 3.83 14.59 17.66
CA ILE A 115 3.34 14.07 18.93
C ILE A 115 3.53 15.12 20.01
N THR A 116 2.47 15.38 20.77
CA THR A 116 2.49 16.34 21.88
C THR A 116 1.93 15.70 23.14
N PRO A 117 2.10 16.33 24.32
CA PRO A 117 1.43 15.90 25.56
C PRO A 117 -0.11 15.90 25.48
N LEU A 118 -0.71 16.49 24.45
CA LEU A 118 -2.15 16.46 24.21
C LEU A 118 -2.60 15.26 23.36
N THR A 119 -1.66 14.53 22.75
CA THR A 119 -1.96 13.32 21.96
C THR A 119 -2.55 12.23 22.87
N ARG A 120 -3.60 11.57 22.40
CA ARG A 120 -4.27 10.46 23.14
C ARG A 120 -4.28 9.15 22.39
N LEU A 121 -4.28 9.21 21.05
CA LEU A 121 -4.31 8.06 20.19
C LEU A 121 -3.55 8.39 18.91
N VAL A 122 -2.72 7.46 18.45
CA VAL A 122 -2.09 7.49 17.12
C VAL A 122 -2.44 6.18 16.41
N LEU A 123 -2.88 6.27 15.16
CA LEU A 123 -3.05 5.12 14.28
C LEU A 123 -1.92 5.13 13.26
N THR A 124 -1.16 4.03 13.19
CA THR A 124 -0.12 3.82 12.19
C THR A 124 -0.49 2.66 11.28
N ASN A 125 -0.42 2.89 9.98
CA ASN A 125 -0.53 1.88 8.94
C ASN A 125 0.74 1.93 8.10
N ALA A 126 1.37 0.77 7.91
CA ALA A 126 2.54 0.60 7.07
C ALA A 126 2.33 -0.63 6.17
N VAL A 127 2.68 -0.48 4.90
CA VAL A 127 2.62 -1.56 3.91
C VAL A 127 3.96 -1.62 3.21
N TYR A 128 4.67 -2.73 3.36
CA TYR A 128 5.88 -3.04 2.61
C TYR A 128 5.58 -4.14 1.61
N PHE A 129 5.96 -3.89 0.36
CA PHE A 129 5.77 -4.82 -0.72
C PHE A 129 7.04 -4.91 -1.56
N ASN A 130 7.61 -6.09 -1.63
CA ASN A 130 8.81 -6.38 -2.41
C ASN A 130 8.61 -7.71 -3.13
N ALA A 131 8.38 -7.65 -4.44
CA ALA A 131 8.12 -8.84 -5.24
C ALA A 131 8.89 -8.81 -6.56
N THR A 132 9.31 -9.99 -6.98
CA THR A 132 9.99 -10.20 -8.25
C THR A 132 8.97 -10.30 -9.38
N TRP A 133 9.19 -9.56 -10.48
CA TRP A 133 8.44 -9.77 -11.72
C TRP A 133 8.54 -11.21 -12.23
N LYS A 134 7.42 -11.82 -12.61
CA LYS A 134 7.41 -13.12 -13.31
C LYS A 134 8.23 -13.09 -14.59
N HIS A 135 8.17 -11.96 -15.29
CA HIS A 135 8.98 -11.66 -16.46
C HIS A 135 9.88 -10.46 -16.17
N ARG A 136 11.08 -10.76 -15.63
CA ARG A 136 12.10 -9.77 -15.28
C ARG A 136 12.52 -8.94 -16.49
N PHE A 137 12.71 -7.65 -16.26
CA PHE A 137 13.40 -6.78 -17.20
C PHE A 137 14.89 -7.13 -17.20
N ASP A 138 15.47 -7.22 -18.39
CA ASP A 138 16.91 -7.40 -18.54
C ASP A 138 17.58 -6.01 -18.47
N GLU A 139 18.49 -5.85 -17.52
CA GLU A 139 19.22 -4.61 -17.25
C GLU A 139 19.97 -4.11 -18.49
N GLY A 140 20.38 -5.00 -19.39
CA GLY A 140 21.03 -4.65 -20.65
C GLY A 140 20.14 -3.85 -21.62
N PHE A 141 18.82 -3.85 -21.41
CA PHE A 141 17.87 -3.05 -22.18
C PHE A 141 17.35 -1.83 -21.41
N THR A 142 17.87 -1.56 -20.21
CA THR A 142 17.57 -0.34 -19.46
C THR A 142 18.48 0.78 -19.91
N HIS A 143 17.89 1.89 -20.36
CA HIS A 143 18.63 3.04 -20.88
C HIS A 143 18.01 4.36 -20.44
N ASP A 144 18.86 5.39 -20.33
CA ASP A 144 18.42 6.75 -20.05
C ASP A 144 17.51 7.27 -21.17
N CYS A 145 16.26 7.59 -20.82
CA CYS A 145 15.25 8.09 -21.75
C CYS A 145 14.56 9.34 -21.18
N PRO A 146 14.06 10.23 -22.03
CA PRO A 146 13.23 11.34 -21.58
C PRO A 146 11.88 10.85 -21.05
N PHE A 147 11.44 11.41 -19.94
CA PHE A 147 10.11 11.24 -19.36
C PHE A 147 9.43 12.61 -19.25
N THR A 148 8.26 12.76 -19.88
CA THR A 148 7.51 14.02 -19.88
C THR A 148 6.67 14.14 -18.61
N LEU A 149 6.92 15.19 -17.83
CA LEU A 149 6.16 15.53 -16.63
C LEU A 149 4.82 16.20 -17.00
N LEU A 150 3.93 16.32 -16.01
CA LEU A 150 2.59 16.90 -16.20
C LEU A 150 2.62 18.38 -16.65
N ASP A 151 3.68 19.11 -16.34
CA ASP A 151 3.89 20.49 -16.79
C ASP A 151 4.51 20.59 -18.20
N GLY A 152 4.72 19.45 -18.86
CA GLY A 152 5.33 19.33 -20.19
C GLY A 152 6.86 19.36 -20.19
N SER A 153 7.52 19.61 -19.04
CA SER A 153 8.97 19.51 -18.93
C SER A 153 9.43 18.05 -19.01
N GLN A 154 10.72 17.84 -19.31
CA GLN A 154 11.29 16.50 -19.44
C GLN A 154 12.42 16.28 -18.44
N ILE A 155 12.39 15.12 -17.79
CA ILE A 155 13.50 14.61 -16.99
C ILE A 155 14.07 13.36 -17.66
N THR A 156 15.32 13.01 -17.34
CA THR A 156 15.91 11.73 -17.76
C THR A 156 15.66 10.68 -16.70
N VAL A 157 15.18 9.51 -17.12
CA VAL A 157 14.95 8.35 -16.24
C VAL A 157 15.60 7.11 -16.84
N SER A 158 16.04 6.18 -16.01
CA SER A 158 16.50 4.85 -16.46
C SER A 158 15.29 4.02 -16.85
N MET A 159 14.94 4.04 -18.14
CA MET A 159 13.74 3.40 -18.67
C MET A 159 14.01 1.93 -18.95
N MET A 160 13.25 1.07 -18.28
CA MET A 160 13.29 -0.37 -18.50
C MET A 160 12.52 -0.75 -19.78
N LYS A 161 12.97 -1.81 -20.48
CA LYS A 161 12.30 -2.29 -21.70
C LYS A 161 12.28 -3.81 -21.77
N GLN A 162 11.15 -4.36 -22.20
CA GLN A 162 11.02 -5.76 -22.56
C GLN A 162 9.93 -5.97 -23.62
N ILE A 163 9.94 -7.13 -24.28
CA ILE A 163 8.92 -7.56 -25.23
C ILE A 163 8.44 -8.95 -24.78
N LYS A 164 7.20 -9.03 -24.29
CA LYS A 164 6.52 -10.25 -23.84
C LYS A 164 5.02 -10.14 -24.13
N ARG A 165 4.30 -11.24 -23.95
CA ARG A 165 2.83 -11.25 -23.92
C ARG A 165 2.39 -10.86 -22.52
N PHE A 166 1.53 -9.87 -22.44
CA PHE A 166 0.95 -9.36 -21.20
C PHE A 166 -0.52 -9.11 -21.44
N ARG A 167 -1.32 -9.35 -20.40
CA ARG A 167 -2.70 -8.91 -20.40
C ARG A 167 -2.73 -7.39 -20.51
N HIS A 168 -3.49 -6.88 -21.46
CA HIS A 168 -3.57 -5.45 -21.73
C HIS A 168 -4.94 -5.08 -22.29
N VAL A 169 -5.25 -3.78 -22.23
CA VAL A 169 -6.43 -3.19 -22.87
C VAL A 169 -6.06 -1.80 -23.37
N GLU A 170 -6.63 -1.43 -24.51
CA GLU A 170 -6.49 -0.09 -25.08
C GLU A 170 -7.86 0.44 -25.45
N GLU A 171 -8.22 1.59 -24.89
CA GLU A 171 -9.37 2.37 -25.33
C GLU A 171 -8.83 3.59 -26.09
N GLU A 172 -8.99 3.56 -27.41
CA GLU A 172 -8.39 4.53 -28.32
C GLU A 172 -8.75 5.97 -27.91
N GLY A 173 -7.74 6.83 -27.83
CA GLY A 173 -7.90 8.22 -27.42
C GLY A 173 -8.18 8.45 -25.94
N ARG A 174 -8.25 7.39 -25.11
CA ARG A 174 -8.58 7.50 -23.69
C ARG A 174 -7.49 6.97 -22.77
N TYR A 175 -7.13 5.68 -22.86
CA TYR A 175 -6.06 5.09 -22.06
C TYR A 175 -5.54 3.77 -22.64
N LYS A 176 -4.36 3.37 -22.17
CA LYS A 176 -3.80 2.03 -22.31
C LYS A 176 -3.59 1.47 -20.91
N ALA A 177 -3.78 0.17 -20.73
CA ALA A 177 -3.43 -0.49 -19.49
C ALA A 177 -2.72 -1.82 -19.76
N VAL A 178 -1.75 -2.15 -18.91
CA VAL A 178 -1.00 -3.42 -18.98
C VAL A 178 -0.86 -4.01 -17.59
N GLU A 179 -1.02 -5.33 -17.50
CA GLU A 179 -0.85 -6.12 -16.29
C GLU A 179 0.51 -6.83 -16.31
N LEU A 180 1.33 -6.56 -15.30
CA LEU A 180 2.65 -7.15 -15.10
C LEU A 180 2.59 -8.09 -13.89
N PRO A 181 2.56 -9.42 -14.09
CA PRO A 181 2.49 -10.37 -12.98
C PRO A 181 3.82 -10.48 -12.23
N TYR A 182 3.72 -10.68 -10.91
CA TYR A 182 4.83 -11.11 -10.07
C TYR A 182 4.97 -12.64 -10.07
N VAL A 183 6.12 -13.14 -9.61
CA VAL A 183 6.33 -14.58 -9.37
C VAL A 183 5.22 -15.10 -8.46
N GLY A 184 4.73 -16.32 -8.73
CA GLY A 184 3.62 -16.95 -8.00
C GLY A 184 2.24 -16.71 -8.60
N ASP A 185 2.10 -15.75 -9.53
CA ASP A 185 0.81 -15.41 -10.18
C ASP A 185 -0.31 -14.97 -9.21
N GLU A 186 0.02 -14.67 -7.95
CA GLU A 186 -0.95 -14.21 -6.94
C GLU A 186 -1.19 -12.70 -6.96
N LEU A 187 -0.17 -11.94 -7.37
CA LEU A 187 -0.20 -10.49 -7.47
C LEU A 187 0.29 -10.03 -8.84
N SER A 188 -0.21 -8.87 -9.27
CA SER A 188 0.23 -8.17 -10.46
C SER A 188 0.27 -6.66 -10.21
N MET A 189 1.09 -5.95 -10.97
CA MET A 189 1.01 -4.50 -11.10
C MET A 189 0.23 -4.16 -12.36
N VAL A 190 -0.77 -3.31 -12.23
CA VAL A 190 -1.50 -2.78 -13.38
C VAL A 190 -1.11 -1.33 -13.59
N ILE A 191 -0.55 -1.04 -14.76
CA ILE A 191 -0.15 0.31 -15.15
C ILE A 191 -1.23 0.87 -16.06
N LEU A 192 -1.86 1.97 -15.64
CA LEU A 192 -2.80 2.72 -16.46
C LEU A 192 -2.11 3.97 -17.02
N LEU A 193 -2.10 4.09 -18.33
CA LEU A 193 -1.51 5.20 -19.07
C LEU A 193 -2.63 5.94 -19.82
N PRO A 194 -3.16 7.04 -19.27
CA PRO A 194 -4.12 7.89 -19.97
C PRO A 194 -3.52 8.48 -21.26
N ALA A 195 -4.38 8.88 -22.19
CA ALA A 195 -3.97 9.65 -23.34
C ALA A 195 -3.30 10.97 -22.92
N ALA A 196 -2.46 11.53 -23.80
CA ALA A 196 -1.77 12.78 -23.56
C ALA A 196 -2.76 13.88 -23.11
N ASP A 197 -2.34 14.68 -22.12
CA ASP A 197 -3.13 15.77 -21.52
C ASP A 197 -4.44 15.34 -20.84
N GLN A 198 -4.71 14.04 -20.67
CA GLN A 198 -5.92 13.54 -19.98
C GLN A 198 -5.68 13.07 -18.55
N PHE A 199 -4.43 13.05 -18.06
CA PHE A 199 -4.08 12.50 -16.74
C PHE A 199 -4.95 13.08 -15.61
N GLU A 200 -5.05 14.40 -15.51
CA GLU A 200 -5.80 15.07 -14.44
C GLU A 200 -7.30 14.75 -14.45
N LYS A 201 -7.89 14.62 -15.64
CA LYS A 201 -9.30 14.26 -15.79
C LYS A 201 -9.50 12.78 -15.44
N PHE A 202 -8.66 11.92 -16.01
CA PHE A 202 -8.70 10.48 -15.78
C PHE A 202 -8.53 10.15 -14.29
N SER A 203 -7.53 10.74 -13.63
CA SER A 203 -7.26 10.55 -12.20
C SER A 203 -8.44 10.95 -11.32
N ARG A 204 -9.12 12.07 -11.63
CA ARG A 204 -10.30 12.53 -10.89
C ARG A 204 -11.54 11.67 -11.10
N GLU A 205 -11.71 11.09 -12.28
CA GLU A 205 -12.87 10.25 -12.60
C GLU A 205 -12.68 8.80 -12.15
N LEU A 206 -11.43 8.36 -11.96
CA LEU A 206 -11.05 6.99 -11.62
C LEU A 206 -11.73 6.53 -10.33
N ASN A 207 -12.47 5.43 -10.43
CA ASN A 207 -13.17 4.81 -9.30
C ASN A 207 -13.15 3.27 -9.40
N ALA A 208 -13.63 2.61 -8.35
CA ALA A 208 -13.59 1.15 -8.24
C ALA A 208 -14.33 0.42 -9.37
N GLU A 209 -15.46 0.96 -9.86
CA GLU A 209 -16.21 0.36 -10.97
C GLU A 209 -15.41 0.45 -12.27
N GLN A 210 -14.85 1.61 -12.58
CA GLN A 210 -14.00 1.79 -13.76
C GLN A 210 -12.75 0.91 -13.72
N VAL A 211 -12.07 0.81 -12.56
CA VAL A 211 -10.92 -0.09 -12.41
C VAL A 211 -11.34 -1.53 -12.68
N ARG A 212 -12.44 -1.99 -12.08
CA ARG A 212 -12.96 -3.35 -12.30
C ARG A 212 -13.29 -3.61 -13.77
N ASP A 213 -13.92 -2.66 -14.45
CA ASP A 213 -14.25 -2.78 -15.87
C ASP A 213 -12.99 -2.87 -16.74
N ILE A 214 -11.97 -2.05 -16.44
CA ILE A 214 -10.67 -2.11 -17.13
C ILE A 214 -10.04 -3.50 -16.96
N LEU A 215 -10.00 -4.02 -15.72
CA LEU A 215 -9.40 -5.32 -15.42
C LEU A 215 -10.13 -6.49 -16.10
N ASN A 216 -11.47 -6.43 -16.16
CA ASN A 216 -12.29 -7.45 -16.82
C ASN A 216 -12.13 -7.46 -18.34
N ASN A 217 -11.81 -6.31 -18.94
CA ASN A 217 -11.63 -6.15 -20.39
C ASN A 217 -10.20 -6.41 -20.88
N MET A 218 -9.25 -6.69 -19.99
CA MET A 218 -7.87 -7.02 -20.37
C MET A 218 -7.78 -8.38 -21.06
N VAL A 219 -7.11 -8.40 -22.20
CA VAL A 219 -6.88 -9.57 -23.07
C VAL A 219 -5.40 -9.93 -23.15
N ASP A 220 -5.09 -11.21 -23.33
CA ASP A 220 -3.73 -11.77 -23.43
C ASP A 220 -2.92 -11.34 -24.68
#